data_AF-A0A949GCK7-F1
#
_entry.id   AF-A0A949GCK7-F1
#
_cell.length_a   1.000
_cell.length_b   1.000
_cell.length_c   1.000
_cell.angle_alpha   90.00
_cell.angle_beta   90.00
_cell.angle_gamma   90.00
#
_symmetry.space_group_name_H-M   'P 1'
#
loop_
_entity.id
_entity.type
_entity.pdbx_description
1 polymer ?
#
loop_
_entity_poly.entity_id
_entity_poly.type
_entity_poly.pdbx_seq_one_letter_code
_entity_poly.pdbx_strand_id
1 'polypeptide(L)'
;MTANMQSRLEKLISDVEKAEEAVKAGKRVDMRAMDSESLAIHKILKTKPDASLQPVLMRAITALERLTSTLESHVDTLKANRK
;
A
#
# COMPACT_ATOMS: atom_id res chain seq x y z
N MET A 1 -22.42 3.46 3.97
CA MET A 1 -21.21 2.69 4.38
C MET A 1 -20.10 2.79 3.32
N THR A 2 -20.43 2.75 2.03
CA THR A 2 -19.48 2.79 0.90
C THR A 2 -18.56 4.01 0.89
N ALA A 3 -19.08 5.22 1.15
CA ALA A 3 -18.29 6.46 1.19
C ALA A 3 -17.16 6.43 2.24
N ASN A 4 -17.39 5.80 3.40
CA ASN A 4 -16.35 5.66 4.42
C ASN A 4 -15.24 4.71 3.95
N MET A 5 -15.61 3.57 3.36
CA MET A 5 -14.63 2.59 2.86
C MET A 5 -13.80 3.15 1.71
N GLN A 6 -14.43 3.86 0.77
CA GLN A 6 -13.71 4.51 -0.32
C GLN A 6 -12.71 5.54 0.22
N SER A 7 -13.07 6.35 1.22
CA SER A 7 -12.12 7.30 1.84
C SER A 7 -10.93 6.60 2.51
N ARG A 8 -11.16 5.45 3.15
CA ARG A 8 -10.10 4.65 3.79
C ARG A 8 -9.15 4.05 2.76
N LEU A 9 -9.70 3.56 1.64
CA LEU A 9 -8.91 3.06 0.52
C LEU A 9 -8.09 4.16 -0.16
N GLU A 10 -8.67 5.33 -0.41
CA GLU A 10 -7.94 6.49 -0.96
C GLU A 10 -6.84 6.96 0.00
N LYS A 11 -7.09 6.94 1.31
CA LYS A 11 -6.06 7.24 2.31
C LYS A 11 -4.93 6.20 2.27
N LEU A 12 -5.26 4.91 2.23
CA LEU A 12 -4.26 3.85 2.13
C LEU A 12 -3.41 4.01 0.87
N ILE A 13 -4.02 4.32 -0.28
CA ILE A 13 -3.31 4.63 -1.53
C ILE A 13 -2.33 5.78 -1.30
N SER A 14 -2.78 6.90 -0.73
CA SER A 14 -1.92 8.06 -0.48
C SER A 14 -0.75 7.73 0.45
N ASP A 15 -0.98 6.93 1.49
CA ASP A 15 0.07 6.54 2.44
C ASP A 15 1.09 5.59 1.79
N VAL A 16 0.62 4.67 0.94
CA VAL A 16 1.48 3.76 0.15
C VAL A 16 2.32 4.53 -0.87
N GLU A 17 1.75 5.51 -1.56
CA GLU A 17 2.50 6.34 -2.52
C GLU A 17 3.55 7.21 -1.82
N LYS A 18 3.25 7.77 -0.65
CA LYS A 18 4.25 8.47 0.17
C LYS A 18 5.36 7.54 0.65
N ALA A 19 5.01 6.32 1.02
CA ALA A 19 5.98 5.29 1.40
C ALA A 19 6.90 4.96 0.22
N GLU A 20 6.35 4.79 -0.98
CA GLU A 20 7.11 4.51 -2.20
C GLU A 20 8.15 5.61 -2.46
N GLU A 21 7.73 6.87 -2.43
CA GLU A 21 8.63 8.02 -2.62
C GLU A 21 9.69 8.12 -1.51
N ALA A 22 9.34 7.80 -0.26
CA ALA A 22 10.29 7.76 0.83
C ALA A 22 11.35 6.66 0.63
N VAL A 23 10.96 5.46 0.19
CA VAL A 23 11.91 4.36 -0.12
C VAL A 23 12.80 4.74 -1.30
N LYS A 24 12.26 5.33 -2.36
CA LYS A 24 13.06 5.85 -3.49
C LYS A 24 14.10 6.88 -3.04
N ALA A 25 13.74 7.72 -2.07
CA ALA A 25 14.65 8.68 -1.44
C ALA A 25 15.64 8.05 -0.44
N GLY A 26 15.67 6.72 -0.31
CA GLY A 26 16.54 5.98 0.62
C GLY A 26 16.15 6.14 2.09
N LYS A 27 14.94 6.60 2.38
CA LYS A 27 14.44 6.76 3.75
C LYS A 27 13.79 5.47 4.23
N ARG A 28 13.90 5.24 5.53
CA ARG A 28 13.16 4.16 6.19
C ARG A 28 11.69 4.54 6.29
N VAL A 29 10.83 3.56 6.07
CA VAL A 29 9.37 3.70 6.20
C VAL A 29 8.86 2.66 7.19
N ASP A 30 7.97 3.09 8.09
CA ASP A 30 7.21 2.16 8.94
C ASP A 30 5.95 1.70 8.20
N MET A 31 5.89 0.41 7.90
CA MET A 31 4.78 -0.20 7.16
C MET A 31 3.69 -0.81 8.07
N ARG A 32 3.87 -0.81 9.39
CA ARG A 32 2.94 -1.48 10.32
C ARG A 32 1.54 -0.90 10.27
N ALA A 33 1.44 0.43 10.19
CA ALA A 33 0.15 1.10 10.10
C ALA A 33 -0.59 0.72 8.80
N MET A 34 0.12 0.71 7.67
CA MET A 34 -0.44 0.34 6.36
C MET A 34 -0.90 -1.12 6.32
N ASP A 35 -0.11 -2.04 6.90
CA ASP A 35 -0.46 -3.44 7.01
C ASP A 35 -1.74 -3.65 7.85
N SER A 36 -1.82 -2.99 9.02
CA SER A 36 -2.99 -3.06 9.88
C SER A 36 -4.27 -2.54 9.21
N GLU A 37 -4.17 -1.47 8.44
CA GLU A 37 -5.30 -0.88 7.72
C GLU A 37 -5.72 -1.76 6.53
N SER A 38 -4.77 -2.31 5.78
CA SER A 38 -5.01 -3.27 4.70
C SER A 38 -5.76 -4.51 5.21
N LEU A 39 -5.35 -5.07 6.35
CA LEU A 39 -6.03 -6.19 7.00
C LEU A 39 -7.45 -5.84 7.45
N ALA A 40 -7.66 -4.64 7.99
CA ALA A 40 -8.98 -4.17 8.39
C ALA A 40 -9.93 -4.03 7.19
N ILE A 41 -9.45 -3.48 6.08
CA ILE A 41 -10.18 -3.36 4.83
C ILE A 41 -10.53 -4.75 4.28
N HIS A 42 -9.56 -5.66 4.22
CA HIS A 42 -9.77 -7.04 3.76
C HIS A 42 -10.85 -7.77 4.59
N LYS A 43 -10.82 -7.66 5.92
CA LYS A 43 -11.85 -8.24 6.80
C LYS A 43 -13.24 -7.72 6.45
N ILE A 44 -13.38 -6.42 6.22
CA ILE A 44 -14.68 -5.82 5.88
C ILE A 44 -15.17 -6.30 4.52
N LEU A 45 -14.31 -6.27 3.49
CA LEU A 45 -14.66 -6.73 2.14
C LEU A 45 -15.05 -8.20 2.09
N LYS A 46 -14.38 -9.06 2.89
CA LYS A 46 -14.74 -10.47 3.01
C LYS A 46 -16.14 -10.68 3.57
N THR A 47 -16.56 -9.82 4.51
CA THR A 47 -17.90 -9.92 5.14
C THR A 47 -19.00 -9.24 4.32
N LYS A 48 -18.66 -8.19 3.58
CA LYS A 48 -19.60 -7.40 2.76
C LYS A 48 -18.90 -6.97 1.46
N PRO A 49 -18.94 -7.83 0.42
CA PRO A 49 -18.37 -7.47 -0.87
C PRO A 49 -19.21 -6.35 -1.50
N ASP A 50 -18.56 -5.26 -1.90
CA ASP A 50 -19.19 -4.14 -2.59
C ASP A 50 -18.46 -3.92 -3.92
N ALA A 51 -19.14 -4.24 -5.02
CA ALA A 51 -18.58 -4.14 -6.37
C ALA A 51 -18.24 -2.70 -6.76
N SER A 52 -18.90 -1.70 -6.18
CA SER A 52 -18.60 -0.28 -6.45
C SER A 52 -17.20 0.13 -5.99
N LEU A 53 -16.58 -0.64 -5.09
CA LEU A 53 -15.21 -0.40 -4.63
C LEU A 53 -14.14 -1.00 -5.55
N GLN A 54 -14.51 -1.81 -6.56
CA GLN A 54 -13.52 -2.46 -7.45
C GLN A 54 -12.51 -1.47 -8.08
N PRO A 55 -12.92 -0.30 -8.62
CA PRO A 55 -11.95 0.62 -9.23
C PRO A 55 -10.90 1.14 -8.24
N VAL A 56 -11.32 1.49 -7.03
CA VAL A 56 -10.40 1.98 -5.99
C VAL A 56 -9.55 0.85 -5.39
N LEU A 57 -10.09 -0.38 -5.32
CA LEU A 57 -9.33 -1.56 -4.91
C LEU A 57 -8.22 -1.91 -5.89
N MET A 58 -8.49 -1.86 -7.21
CA MET A 58 -7.46 -2.06 -8.22
C MET A 58 -6.34 -1.01 -8.08
N ARG A 59 -6.69 0.26 -7.88
CA ARG A 59 -5.69 1.32 -7.64
C ARG A 59 -4.85 1.05 -6.39
N ALA A 60 -5.48 0.60 -5.30
CA ALA A 60 -4.77 0.23 -4.07
C ALA A 60 -3.80 -0.93 -4.29
N ILE A 61 -4.21 -1.97 -5.03
CA ILE A 61 -3.33 -3.10 -5.39
C ILE A 61 -2.14 -2.60 -6.22
N THR A 62 -2.38 -1.81 -7.27
CA THR A 62 -1.29 -1.27 -8.10
C THR A 62 -0.33 -0.39 -7.31
N ALA A 63 -0.81 0.40 -6.34
CA ALA A 63 0.07 1.17 -5.45
C ALA A 63 0.96 0.26 -4.58
N LEU A 64 0.39 -0.82 -4.02
CA LEU A 64 1.13 -1.79 -3.21
C LEU A 64 2.18 -2.56 -4.03
N GLU A 65 1.85 -2.94 -5.26
CA GLU A 65 2.78 -3.61 -6.18
C GLU A 65 3.99 -2.71 -6.51
N ARG A 66 3.76 -1.42 -6.78
CA ARG A 66 4.83 -0.44 -7.02
C ARG A 66 5.73 -0.25 -5.80
N LEU A 67 5.16 -0.11 -4.60
CA LEU A 67 5.92 -0.01 -3.36
C LEU A 67 6.76 -1.28 -3.13
N THR A 68 6.19 -2.46 -3.36
CA THR A 68 6.88 -3.75 -3.20
C THR A 68 8.09 -3.83 -4.13
N SER A 69 7.90 -3.53 -5.41
CA SER A 69 9.00 -3.51 -6.38
C SER A 69 10.09 -2.49 -6.01
N THR A 70 9.69 -1.32 -5.50
CA THR A 70 10.63 -0.29 -5.03
C THR A 70 11.46 -0.79 -3.85
N LEU A 71 10.84 -1.48 -2.89
CA LEU A 71 11.53 -2.08 -1.74
C LEU A 71 12.49 -3.19 -2.16
N GLU A 72 12.09 -4.08 -3.08
CA GLU A 72 12.95 -5.12 -3.62
C GLU A 72 14.20 -4.53 -4.28
N SER A 73 14.02 -3.53 -5.15
CA SER A 73 15.11 -2.81 -5.81
C SER A 73 16.04 -2.12 -4.79
N HIS A 74 15.46 -1.50 -3.75
CA HIS A 74 16.22 -0.86 -2.69
C HIS A 74 17.06 -1.88 -1.90
N VAL A 75 16.48 -3.04 -1.56
CA VAL A 75 17.18 -4.13 -0.89
C VAL A 75 18.34 -4.66 -1.73
N ASP A 76 18.14 -4.84 -3.05
CA ASP A 76 19.18 -5.33 -3.94
C ASP A 76 20.32 -4.33 -4.09
N THR A 77 20.02 -3.03 -4.15
CA THR A 77 21.02 -1.95 -4.14
C THR A 77 21.84 -1.98 -2.85
N LEU A 78 21.20 -2.13 -1.68
CA LEU A 78 21.88 -2.23 -0.40
C LEU A 78 22.77 -3.47 -0.29
N LYS A 79 22.36 -4.60 -0.89
CA LYS A 79 23.18 -5.82 -0.96
C LYS A 79 24.39 -5.64 -1.87
N ALA A 80 24.22 -4.97 -3.01
CA ALA A 80 25.31 -4.71 -3.95
C ALA A 80 26.39 -3.80 -3.33
N ASN A 81 25.98 -2.76 -2.60
CA ASN A 81 26.89 -1.81 -1.94
C ASN A 81 27.58 -2.35 -0.67
N ARG A 82 27.25 -3.58 -0.24
CA ARG A 82 27.89 -4.26 0.89
C ARG A 82 29.07 -5.16 0.48
N LYS A 83 29.34 -5.30 -0.82
CA LYS A 83 30.50 -6.01 -1.37
C LYS A 83 31.65 -5.03 -1.63
#